data_AF-A0A8T7F750-F1
#
_entry.id   AF-A0A8T7F750-F1
#
_cell.length_a   1.000
_cell.length_b   1.000
_cell.length_c   1.000
_cell.angle_alpha   90.00
_cell.angle_beta   90.00
_cell.angle_gamma   90.00
#
_symmetry.space_group_name_H-M   'P 1'
#
loop_
_entity.id
_entity.type
_entity.pdbx_description
1 polymer ?
#
loop_
_entity_poly.entity_id
_entity_poly.type
_entity_poly.pdbx_seq_one_letter_code
_entity_poly.pdbx_strand_id
1 'polypeptide(L)'
;MQPFYLIQPHRTPKFLMNRKYLLPLALLLFTFILAACGGGEDFSAPNQPNLSLQAGEQSDAGLRTVACWPKGENNVSCEFTSNADSPSTTLAVQGGQAVTVAIANPEGVALPNQVVITSRETDAAGNPLFTMQIDPAQSTEFVLALPSGRYLLDVTAYYADIEGSSATVSNVFAVDVGQAVAGNVTPEPTEAVTPAATPEVTAEVTEVATEVTTPEATVESTPEATAESTEIATVEATPEATEATPQATEDTGTGGGDETETPEATEEVIEPTAEPTEVATEPVSTEEAATATEEATEPATPISPIVITPVATEAATEVATEVPTAIPTEEVTEVVAPPTNTSTPTPSPTTPVPPTATSTPTATPTLGVSPTNTSVFEVDAPPAAALKVSGRNYQPVGYDYCRRNASNELVCVKQPFSATGSTATSIRAARNAAANIRIEGSRPTSIEINYLSRDTLQPIASETRVGDNVVLFNLGVAAGSYILAVEIVWPDMTVTYYFQLQVLQ
;
A
#
# COMPACT_ATOMS: atom_id res chain seq x y z
N MET A 1 -35.31 -40.68 -60.31
CA MET A 1 -35.05 -39.52 -61.19
C MET A 1 -34.79 -38.32 -60.31
N GLN A 2 -33.52 -37.94 -60.15
CA GLN A 2 -33.07 -36.71 -59.49
C GLN A 2 -31.98 -36.08 -60.39
N PRO A 3 -31.97 -34.75 -60.59
CA PRO A 3 -31.00 -34.12 -61.47
C PRO A 3 -29.70 -33.79 -60.71
N PHE A 4 -28.57 -34.13 -61.32
CA PHE A 4 -27.24 -33.70 -60.93
C PHE A 4 -27.04 -32.21 -61.26
N TYR A 5 -26.69 -31.40 -60.25
CA TYR A 5 -26.21 -30.04 -60.44
C TYR A 5 -24.68 -30.05 -60.57
N LEU A 6 -24.19 -29.65 -61.73
CA LEU A 6 -22.76 -29.42 -62.03
C LEU A 6 -22.36 -28.03 -61.53
N ILE A 7 -21.44 -27.96 -60.58
CA ILE A 7 -20.79 -26.72 -60.12
C ILE A 7 -19.71 -26.35 -61.14
N GLN A 8 -19.82 -25.17 -61.76
CA GLN A 8 -18.78 -24.61 -62.62
C GLN A 8 -17.71 -23.87 -61.79
N PRO A 9 -16.42 -24.02 -62.12
CA PRO A 9 -15.36 -23.26 -61.46
C PRO A 9 -15.35 -21.80 -61.93
N HIS A 10 -15.49 -20.87 -60.98
CA HIS A 10 -15.33 -19.44 -61.20
C HIS A 10 -13.88 -19.13 -61.66
N ARG A 11 -13.76 -18.62 -62.89
CA ARG A 11 -12.50 -18.04 -63.40
C ARG A 11 -12.17 -16.78 -62.61
N THR A 12 -11.07 -16.80 -61.89
CA THR A 12 -10.43 -15.59 -61.34
C THR A 12 -9.89 -14.74 -62.50
N PRO A 13 -10.23 -13.44 -62.57
CA PRO A 13 -9.68 -12.56 -63.59
C PRO A 13 -8.19 -12.35 -63.33
N LYS A 14 -7.34 -12.84 -64.24
CA LYS A 14 -5.90 -12.51 -64.26
C LYS A 14 -5.76 -11.02 -64.62
N PHE A 15 -5.74 -10.16 -63.60
CA PHE A 15 -5.30 -8.78 -63.75
C PHE A 15 -3.80 -8.78 -64.05
N LEU A 16 -3.44 -8.70 -65.33
CA LEU A 16 -2.10 -8.42 -65.79
C LEU A 16 -1.78 -6.95 -65.49
N MET A 17 -1.49 -6.66 -64.22
CA MET A 17 -1.08 -5.34 -63.78
C MET A 17 0.34 -5.11 -64.27
N ASN A 18 0.48 -4.18 -65.22
CA ASN A 18 1.71 -3.93 -65.95
C ASN A 18 2.81 -3.51 -64.96
N ARG A 19 3.93 -4.24 -64.92
CA ARG A 19 5.01 -4.13 -63.92
C ARG A 19 5.58 -2.70 -63.78
N LYS A 20 5.40 -1.86 -64.81
CA LYS A 20 5.79 -0.45 -64.81
C LYS A 20 4.96 0.44 -63.87
N TYR A 21 3.74 0.05 -63.48
CA TYR A 21 2.89 0.81 -62.55
C TYR A 21 2.94 0.29 -61.12
N LEU A 22 3.52 -0.89 -60.90
CA LEU A 22 3.55 -1.54 -59.59
C LEU A 22 4.56 -0.85 -58.65
N LEU A 23 5.70 -0.39 -59.19
CA LEU A 23 6.70 0.35 -58.42
C LEU A 23 6.22 1.75 -57.96
N PRO A 24 5.66 2.63 -58.82
CA PRO A 24 5.17 3.93 -58.36
C PRO A 24 3.96 3.79 -57.42
N LEU A 25 3.10 2.78 -57.60
CA LEU A 25 1.99 2.54 -56.68
C LEU A 25 2.48 2.07 -55.31
N ALA A 26 3.46 1.17 -55.25
CA ALA A 26 4.07 0.72 -54.00
C ALA A 26 4.79 1.88 -53.28
N LEU A 27 5.45 2.76 -54.02
CA LEU A 27 6.15 3.91 -53.46
C LEU A 27 5.17 4.97 -52.93
N LEU A 28 4.01 5.14 -53.59
CA LEU A 28 2.94 6.04 -53.15
C LEU A 28 2.17 5.49 -51.94
N LEU A 29 1.98 4.17 -51.87
CA LEU A 29 1.46 3.49 -50.67
C LEU A 29 2.44 3.61 -49.49
N PHE A 30 3.74 3.47 -49.75
CA PHE A 30 4.76 3.58 -48.70
C PHE A 30 4.88 5.01 -48.16
N THR A 31 4.75 6.04 -49.00
CA THR A 31 4.69 7.44 -48.53
C THR A 31 3.41 7.75 -47.77
N PHE A 32 2.27 7.14 -48.12
CA PHE A 32 1.04 7.27 -47.34
C PHE A 32 1.13 6.59 -45.96
N ILE A 33 1.79 5.43 -45.87
CA ILE A 33 2.02 4.73 -44.60
C ILE A 33 3.00 5.51 -43.71
N LEU A 34 4.06 6.10 -44.28
CA LEU A 34 4.99 6.95 -43.52
C LEU A 34 4.36 8.28 -43.07
N ALA A 35 3.46 8.86 -43.86
CA ALA A 35 2.73 10.06 -43.45
C ALA A 35 1.69 9.78 -42.35
N ALA A 36 1.11 8.57 -42.31
CA ALA A 36 0.19 8.15 -41.26
C ALA A 36 0.87 7.79 -39.94
N CYS A 37 2.17 7.46 -39.94
CA CYS A 37 2.96 7.18 -38.73
C CYS A 37 3.87 8.32 -38.27
N GLY A 38 3.89 9.48 -38.97
CA GLY A 38 4.88 10.54 -38.76
C GLY A 38 4.36 11.82 -38.08
N GLY A 39 3.06 11.91 -37.78
CA GLY A 39 2.49 13.02 -37.03
C GLY A 39 2.59 12.76 -35.54
N GLY A 40 3.79 12.88 -34.96
CA GLY A 40 3.92 13.06 -33.52
C GLY A 40 3.31 14.42 -33.20
N GLU A 41 1.98 14.47 -33.06
CA GLU A 41 1.33 15.60 -32.44
C GLU A 41 2.02 15.76 -31.09
N ASP A 42 2.75 16.85 -30.90
CA ASP A 42 3.35 17.21 -29.63
C ASP A 42 2.18 17.34 -28.65
N PHE A 43 1.80 16.23 -28.02
CA PHE A 43 0.83 16.19 -26.95
C PHE A 43 1.42 17.03 -25.84
N SER A 44 1.09 18.32 -25.88
CA SER A 44 1.36 19.24 -24.80
C SER A 44 0.61 18.68 -23.62
N ALA A 45 1.36 18.12 -22.67
CA ALA A 45 0.77 17.51 -21.49
C ALA A 45 -0.22 18.53 -20.90
N PRO A 46 -1.47 18.12 -20.62
CA PRO A 46 -2.45 19.04 -20.05
C PRO A 46 -1.83 19.69 -18.81
N ASN A 47 -2.10 20.99 -18.64
CA ASN A 47 -1.57 21.75 -17.53
C ASN A 47 -1.87 21.00 -16.22
N GLN A 48 -0.84 20.73 -15.43
CA GLN A 48 -1.01 20.04 -14.15
C GLN A 48 -1.38 21.05 -13.07
N PRO A 49 -2.22 20.68 -12.09
CA PRO A 49 -2.54 21.55 -10.97
C PRO A 49 -1.29 21.77 -10.12
N ASN A 50 -1.12 22.98 -9.61
CA ASN A 50 -0.04 23.33 -8.69
C ASN A 50 -0.59 23.44 -7.27
N LEU A 51 0.03 22.71 -6.35
CA LEU A 51 -0.24 22.83 -4.92
C LEU A 51 0.64 23.94 -4.36
N SER A 52 0.06 24.78 -3.51
CA SER A 52 0.78 25.77 -2.72
C SER A 52 0.28 25.77 -1.29
N LEU A 53 1.17 26.11 -0.36
CA LEU A 53 0.88 26.21 1.05
C LEU A 53 1.05 27.67 1.48
N GLN A 54 0.04 28.23 2.16
CA GLN A 54 0.06 29.63 2.60
C GLN A 54 -0.10 29.73 4.11
N ALA A 55 0.64 30.65 4.71
CA ALA A 55 0.56 30.97 6.14
C ALA A 55 0.64 32.50 6.32
N GLY A 56 -0.50 33.13 6.58
CA GLY A 56 -0.59 34.59 6.58
C GLY A 56 -0.31 35.14 5.18
N GLU A 57 0.69 36.02 5.05
CA GLU A 57 1.09 36.60 3.75
C GLU A 57 2.16 35.78 3.02
N GLN A 58 2.70 34.72 3.65
CA GLN A 58 3.69 33.86 3.04
C GLN A 58 3.03 32.76 2.21
N SER A 59 3.60 32.47 1.04
CA SER A 59 3.18 31.37 0.17
C SER A 59 4.41 30.59 -0.30
N ASP A 60 4.30 29.27 -0.32
CA ASP A 60 5.30 28.36 -0.86
C ASP A 60 4.64 27.42 -1.88
N ALA A 61 5.32 27.14 -3.00
CA ALA A 61 4.88 26.15 -3.99
C ALA A 61 5.31 24.73 -3.61
N GLY A 62 6.26 24.58 -2.68
CA GLY A 62 6.82 23.31 -2.26
C GLY A 62 7.63 22.63 -3.37
N LEU A 63 8.16 21.45 -3.05
CA LEU A 63 8.80 20.57 -4.01
C LEU A 63 7.80 19.53 -4.50
N ARG A 64 7.48 19.53 -5.79
CA ARG A 64 6.70 18.46 -6.43
C ARG A 64 7.49 17.16 -6.34
N THR A 65 6.95 16.13 -5.70
CA THR A 65 7.61 14.82 -5.57
C THR A 65 7.01 13.78 -6.49
N VAL A 66 5.70 13.82 -6.70
CA VAL A 66 4.97 12.90 -7.57
C VAL A 66 3.92 13.66 -8.37
N ALA A 67 3.89 13.45 -9.67
CA ALA A 67 2.79 13.88 -10.53
C ALA A 67 2.43 12.77 -11.51
N CYS A 68 1.36 12.04 -11.20
CA CYS A 68 0.76 11.07 -12.11
C CYS A 68 -0.41 11.74 -12.82
N TRP A 69 -0.28 11.99 -14.12
CA TRP A 69 -1.25 12.73 -14.91
C TRP A 69 -1.54 12.05 -16.25
N PRO A 70 -2.80 12.02 -16.72
CA PRO A 70 -3.15 11.47 -18.02
C PRO A 70 -2.41 12.19 -19.17
N LYS A 71 -1.92 11.41 -20.13
CA LYS A 71 -1.38 11.80 -21.44
C LYS A 71 -2.23 11.12 -22.53
N GLY A 72 -3.55 11.31 -22.48
CA GLY A 72 -4.56 10.71 -23.35
C GLY A 72 -5.41 9.63 -22.66
N GLU A 73 -6.44 9.13 -23.38
CA GLU A 73 -7.54 8.30 -22.83
C GLU A 73 -7.12 7.04 -22.06
N ASN A 74 -5.91 6.51 -22.29
CA ASN A 74 -5.46 5.24 -21.72
C ASN A 74 -4.02 5.28 -21.17
N ASN A 75 -3.46 6.46 -20.94
CA ASN A 75 -2.06 6.57 -20.52
C ASN A 75 -1.90 7.60 -19.40
N VAL A 76 -1.38 7.17 -18.23
CA VAL A 76 -1.08 8.03 -17.07
C VAL A 76 0.43 8.14 -16.88
N SER A 77 1.03 9.26 -17.28
CA SER A 77 2.45 9.49 -17.08
C SER A 77 2.73 9.91 -15.65
N CYS A 78 3.58 9.17 -14.94
CA CYS A 78 4.05 9.53 -13.61
C CYS A 78 5.46 10.15 -13.69
N GLU A 79 5.58 11.38 -13.24
CA GLU A 79 6.85 12.08 -13.04
C GLU A 79 7.21 12.03 -11.55
N PHE A 80 8.41 11.54 -11.26
CA PHE A 80 8.95 11.46 -9.90
C PHE A 80 10.16 12.38 -9.80
N THR A 81 10.14 13.30 -8.85
CA THR A 81 11.33 14.06 -8.49
C THR A 81 12.01 13.30 -7.36
N SER A 82 13.28 12.95 -7.55
CA SER A 82 14.03 12.17 -6.57
C SER A 82 14.05 12.86 -5.21
N ASN A 83 13.71 12.13 -4.14
CA ASN A 83 13.68 12.58 -2.75
C ASN A 83 15.02 13.13 -2.19
N ALA A 84 16.07 13.21 -3.00
CA ALA A 84 17.35 13.79 -2.60
C ALA A 84 17.24 15.32 -2.40
N ASP A 85 16.26 15.96 -3.02
CA ASP A 85 16.04 17.39 -2.88
C ASP A 85 15.10 17.65 -1.71
N SER A 86 15.60 18.36 -0.69
CA SER A 86 14.73 18.96 0.34
C SER A 86 14.14 20.25 -0.23
N PRO A 87 12.92 20.66 0.19
CA PRO A 87 12.36 21.96 -0.16
C PRO A 87 13.37 23.07 0.15
N SER A 88 13.65 23.94 -0.84
CA SER A 88 14.65 25.01 -0.70
C SER A 88 14.15 26.18 0.13
N THR A 89 12.83 26.33 0.22
CA THR A 89 12.11 27.32 1.01
C THR A 89 11.52 26.67 2.25
N THR A 90 11.37 27.45 3.32
CA THR A 90 10.72 27.02 4.55
C THR A 90 9.70 28.06 4.94
N LEU A 91 8.45 27.63 5.09
CA LEU A 91 7.31 28.47 5.45
C LEU A 91 7.29 28.66 6.97
N ALA A 92 7.33 29.89 7.45
CA ALA A 92 7.27 30.17 8.89
C ALA A 92 5.81 30.22 9.34
N VAL A 93 5.45 29.40 10.31
CA VAL A 93 4.08 29.29 10.84
C VAL A 93 4.12 29.52 12.35
N GLN A 94 3.30 30.44 12.86
CA GLN A 94 3.17 30.59 14.31
C GLN A 94 2.33 29.43 14.87
N GLY A 95 2.67 28.93 16.07
CA GLY A 95 1.86 27.89 16.71
C GLY A 95 0.39 28.33 16.84
N GLY A 96 -0.53 27.54 16.28
CA GLY A 96 -1.97 27.84 16.23
C GLY A 96 -2.43 28.71 15.06
N GLN A 97 -1.52 29.17 14.19
CA GLN A 97 -1.87 29.90 12.97
C GLN A 97 -2.55 28.96 11.97
N ALA A 98 -3.58 29.47 11.30
CA ALA A 98 -4.20 28.77 10.18
C ALA A 98 -3.26 28.74 8.98
N VAL A 99 -3.16 27.57 8.36
CA VAL A 99 -2.43 27.31 7.13
C VAL A 99 -3.45 26.93 6.05
N THR A 100 -3.23 27.42 4.84
CA THR A 100 -4.11 27.18 3.71
C THR A 100 -3.41 26.30 2.69
N VAL A 101 -4.04 25.18 2.30
CA VAL A 101 -3.67 24.50 1.06
C VAL A 101 -4.43 25.15 -0.07
N ALA A 102 -3.72 25.75 -1.03
CA ALA A 102 -4.30 26.34 -2.22
C ALA A 102 -3.94 25.50 -3.46
N ILE A 103 -4.96 25.15 -4.23
CA ILE A 103 -4.87 24.30 -5.42
C ILE A 103 -5.13 25.17 -6.65
N ALA A 104 -4.06 25.54 -7.34
CA ALA A 104 -4.14 26.25 -8.59
C ALA A 104 -4.44 25.27 -9.72
N ASN A 105 -5.73 24.99 -9.93
CA ASN A 105 -6.19 24.18 -11.06
C ASN A 105 -6.11 24.99 -12.37
N PRO A 106 -5.67 24.36 -13.47
CA PRO A 106 -5.87 24.94 -14.78
C PRO A 106 -7.36 25.01 -15.12
N GLU A 107 -7.73 25.95 -16.01
CA GLU A 107 -9.09 26.04 -16.51
C GLU A 107 -9.56 24.69 -17.07
N GLY A 108 -10.74 24.25 -16.64
CA GLY A 108 -11.35 22.99 -17.08
C GLY A 108 -10.97 21.74 -16.28
N VAL A 109 -10.02 21.83 -15.33
CA VAL A 109 -9.69 20.70 -14.45
C VAL A 109 -10.54 20.72 -13.18
N ALA A 110 -11.25 19.62 -12.93
CA ALA A 110 -12.05 19.45 -11.72
C ALA A 110 -11.21 19.54 -10.44
N LEU A 111 -11.82 19.95 -9.33
CA LEU A 111 -11.18 19.87 -8.02
C LEU A 111 -10.85 18.41 -7.68
N PRO A 112 -9.80 18.16 -6.87
CA PRO A 112 -9.53 16.82 -6.39
C PRO A 112 -10.73 16.26 -5.63
N ASN A 113 -10.87 14.95 -5.52
CA ASN A 113 -11.88 14.34 -4.65
C ASN A 113 -11.39 14.20 -3.21
N GLN A 114 -10.08 14.28 -3.00
CA GLN A 114 -9.46 14.12 -1.68
C GLN A 114 -8.11 14.84 -1.64
N VAL A 115 -7.85 15.52 -0.53
CA VAL A 115 -6.50 16.04 -0.23
C VAL A 115 -6.06 15.47 1.12
N VAL A 116 -4.89 14.87 1.14
CA VAL A 116 -4.29 14.25 2.33
C VAL A 116 -3.02 15.01 2.68
N ILE A 117 -2.89 15.41 3.94
CA ILE A 117 -1.70 16.08 4.48
C ILE A 117 -1.07 15.12 5.50
N THR A 118 0.20 14.80 5.29
CA THR A 118 1.00 13.99 6.20
C THR A 118 2.18 14.81 6.68
N SER A 119 2.44 14.84 7.99
CA SER A 119 3.59 15.55 8.55
C SER A 119 4.68 14.58 9.03
N ARG A 120 5.94 14.99 8.94
CA ARG A 120 7.10 14.29 9.52
C ARG A 120 8.14 15.31 10.02
N GLU A 121 8.96 14.92 10.98
CA GLU A 121 10.12 15.74 11.39
C GLU A 121 11.20 15.74 10.29
N THR A 122 11.99 16.80 10.21
CA THR A 122 12.99 16.95 9.12
C THR A 122 14.23 16.06 9.32
N ASP A 123 14.56 15.77 10.58
CA ASP A 123 15.74 15.02 11.01
C ASP A 123 15.43 13.54 11.29
N ALA A 124 14.17 13.21 11.58
CA ALA A 124 13.74 11.83 11.70
C ALA A 124 13.53 11.22 10.30
N ALA A 125 14.14 10.06 10.04
CA ALA A 125 13.71 9.13 8.98
C ALA A 125 12.29 8.57 9.23
N GLY A 126 11.53 9.23 10.09
CA GLY A 126 10.61 8.67 11.05
C GLY A 126 9.17 8.90 10.65
N ASN A 127 8.36 8.02 11.20
CA ASN A 127 6.93 7.87 10.98
C ASN A 127 6.18 9.21 10.92
N PRO A 128 5.06 9.26 10.16
CA PRO A 128 4.23 10.45 10.13
C PRO A 128 3.79 10.83 11.56
N LEU A 129 3.93 12.10 11.93
CA LEU A 129 3.44 12.59 13.23
C LEU A 129 1.92 12.67 13.22
N PHE A 130 1.34 13.13 12.11
CA PHE A 130 -0.09 13.04 11.86
C PHE A 130 -0.40 12.84 10.38
N THR A 131 -1.62 12.39 10.11
CA THR A 131 -2.22 12.38 8.78
C THR A 131 -3.63 12.96 8.91
N MET A 132 -3.95 13.96 8.10
CA MET A 132 -5.28 14.53 8.05
C MET A 132 -5.80 14.55 6.62
N GLN A 133 -7.11 14.40 6.48
CA GLN A 133 -7.81 14.57 5.22
C GLN A 133 -8.61 15.86 5.31
N ILE A 134 -8.51 16.68 4.27
CA ILE A 134 -9.28 17.92 4.14
C ILE A 134 -10.22 17.81 2.95
N ASP A 135 -11.37 18.48 3.07
CA ASP A 135 -12.32 18.55 1.98
C ASP A 135 -11.70 19.32 0.80
N PRO A 136 -11.91 18.83 -0.43
CA PRO A 136 -11.33 19.46 -1.60
C PRO A 136 -12.07 20.76 -1.92
N ALA A 137 -11.42 21.88 -1.63
CA ALA A 137 -11.78 23.18 -2.16
C ALA A 137 -10.59 23.76 -2.93
N GLN A 138 -10.80 24.84 -3.68
CA GLN A 138 -9.69 25.59 -4.29
C GLN A 138 -8.70 26.09 -3.22
N SER A 139 -9.21 26.34 -2.01
CA SER A 139 -8.47 26.79 -0.85
C SER A 139 -9.16 26.23 0.39
N THR A 140 -8.39 25.49 1.22
CA THR A 140 -8.89 24.94 2.48
C THR A 140 -7.94 25.32 3.60
N GLU A 141 -8.48 26.00 4.62
CA GLU A 141 -7.76 26.37 5.83
C GLU A 141 -7.77 25.23 6.85
N PHE A 142 -6.67 25.05 7.56
CA PHE A 142 -6.52 24.13 8.67
C PHE A 142 -5.51 24.66 9.69
N VAL A 143 -5.63 24.25 10.95
CA VAL A 143 -4.69 24.67 12.01
C VAL A 143 -3.66 23.56 12.22
N LEU A 144 -2.38 23.91 12.12
CA LEU A 144 -1.28 22.99 12.43
C LEU A 144 -1.11 22.88 13.96
N ALA A 145 -1.65 21.80 14.54
CA ALA A 145 -1.47 21.45 15.94
C ALA A 145 -0.14 20.72 16.18
N LEU A 146 0.97 21.31 15.74
CA LEU A 146 2.33 20.77 15.93
C LEU A 146 3.07 21.54 17.03
N PRO A 147 3.94 20.87 17.81
CA PRO A 147 4.91 21.56 18.67
C PRO A 147 5.83 22.48 17.86
N SER A 148 6.51 23.42 18.52
CA SER A 148 7.50 24.24 17.83
C SER A 148 8.65 23.38 17.28
N GLY A 149 9.02 23.57 16.02
CA GLY A 149 10.03 22.77 15.35
C GLY A 149 9.92 22.80 13.82
N ARG A 150 10.83 22.09 13.14
CA ARG A 150 10.87 22.04 11.68
C ARG A 150 10.32 20.72 11.16
N TYR A 151 9.29 20.81 10.31
CA TYR A 151 8.58 19.67 9.77
C TYR A 151 8.56 19.69 8.25
N LEU A 152 8.40 18.51 7.66
CA LEU A 152 8.03 18.34 6.27
C LEU A 152 6.54 17.95 6.21
N LEU A 153 5.78 18.66 5.39
CA LEU A 153 4.39 18.34 5.09
C LEU A 153 4.30 17.76 3.69
N ASP A 154 3.96 16.49 3.55
CA ASP A 154 3.54 15.89 2.28
C ASP A 154 2.06 16.19 2.06
N VAL A 155 1.74 16.97 1.03
CA VAL A 155 0.37 17.26 0.63
C VAL A 155 0.09 16.56 -0.70
N THR A 156 -0.86 15.63 -0.69
CA THR A 156 -1.25 14.84 -1.86
C THR A 156 -2.70 15.10 -2.22
N ALA A 157 -2.93 15.55 -3.46
CA ALA A 157 -4.25 15.73 -4.04
C ALA A 157 -4.55 14.57 -5.01
N TYR A 158 -5.67 13.87 -4.76
CA TYR A 158 -6.17 12.78 -5.57
C TYR A 158 -7.33 13.25 -6.45
N TYR A 159 -7.33 12.84 -7.70
CA TYR A 159 -8.37 13.14 -8.68
C TYR A 159 -8.93 11.81 -9.19
N ALA A 160 -10.23 11.59 -9.01
CA ALA A 160 -10.88 10.33 -9.35
C ALA A 160 -11.05 10.14 -10.86
N ASP A 161 -11.28 11.23 -11.60
CA ASP A 161 -11.64 11.19 -13.01
C ASP A 161 -11.12 12.43 -13.75
N ILE A 162 -9.94 12.29 -14.35
CA ILE A 162 -9.37 13.21 -15.34
C ILE A 162 -9.30 12.42 -16.64
N GLU A 163 -10.18 12.76 -17.60
CA GLU A 163 -10.27 12.07 -18.90
C GLU A 163 -10.48 10.54 -18.77
N GLY A 164 -11.27 10.10 -17.79
CA GLY A 164 -11.55 8.67 -17.55
C GLY A 164 -10.48 7.94 -16.73
N SER A 165 -9.43 8.64 -16.28
CA SER A 165 -8.32 8.08 -15.51
C SER A 165 -8.13 8.79 -14.17
N SER A 166 -7.66 8.07 -13.15
CA SER A 166 -7.26 8.69 -11.88
C SER A 166 -5.95 9.46 -12.03
N ALA A 167 -5.84 10.62 -11.38
CA ALA A 167 -4.61 11.42 -11.36
C ALA A 167 -4.20 11.74 -9.92
N THR A 168 -2.92 12.05 -9.70
CA THR A 168 -2.40 12.40 -8.37
C THR A 168 -1.27 13.40 -8.48
N VAL A 169 -1.30 14.43 -7.64
CA VAL A 169 -0.21 15.40 -7.49
C VAL A 169 0.18 15.47 -6.02
N SER A 170 1.47 15.36 -5.74
CA SER A 170 2.04 15.42 -4.39
C SER A 170 3.18 16.42 -4.32
N ASN A 171 3.10 17.33 -3.37
CA ASN A 171 4.16 18.29 -3.05
C ASN A 171 4.62 18.12 -1.60
N VAL A 172 5.88 18.42 -1.34
CA VAL A 172 6.48 18.46 -0.01
C VAL A 172 6.85 19.88 0.35
N PHE A 173 6.41 20.33 1.52
CA PHE A 173 6.67 21.67 2.03
C PHE A 173 7.52 21.56 3.30
N ALA A 174 8.54 22.40 3.45
CA ALA A 174 9.22 22.55 4.72
C ALA A 174 8.51 23.66 5.52
N VAL A 175 8.15 23.38 6.76
CA VAL A 175 7.45 24.30 7.64
C VAL A 175 8.24 24.44 8.94
N ASP A 176 8.47 25.67 9.38
CA ASP A 176 9.07 25.98 10.67
C ASP A 176 7.98 26.54 11.59
N VAL A 177 7.58 25.75 12.57
CA VAL A 177 6.53 26.09 13.53
C VAL A 177 7.19 26.82 14.70
N GLY A 178 6.95 28.12 14.80
CA GLY A 178 7.38 28.93 15.93
C GLY A 178 6.63 28.57 17.21
N GLN A 179 7.15 29.02 18.37
CA GLN A 179 6.37 28.92 19.60
C GLN A 179 5.03 29.63 19.42
N ALA A 180 3.96 29.02 19.92
CA ALA A 180 2.68 29.70 20.03
C ALA A 180 2.94 30.99 20.81
N VAL A 181 2.75 32.14 20.16
CA VAL A 181 2.72 33.40 20.89
C VAL A 181 1.55 33.23 21.83
N ALA A 182 1.84 33.05 23.13
CA ALA A 182 0.80 33.02 24.14
C ALA A 182 0.04 34.32 23.92
N GLY A 183 -1.12 34.20 23.26
CA GLY A 183 -1.90 35.35 22.90
C GLY A 183 -2.02 36.11 24.19
N ASN A 184 -1.51 37.33 24.23
CA ASN A 184 -1.92 38.24 25.26
C ASN A 184 -3.38 38.52 24.92
N VAL A 185 -4.25 37.55 25.24
CA VAL A 185 -5.67 37.73 25.42
C VAL A 185 -5.72 38.81 26.48
N THR A 186 -5.64 40.05 26.01
CA THR A 186 -6.07 41.20 26.75
C THR A 186 -7.47 40.78 27.15
N PRO A 187 -7.71 40.48 28.44
CA PRO A 187 -8.99 39.96 28.86
C PRO A 187 -10.00 40.94 28.27
N GLU A 188 -10.89 40.41 27.43
CA GLU A 188 -11.99 41.21 26.90
C GLU A 188 -12.56 41.95 28.11
N PRO A 189 -12.55 43.31 28.10
CA PRO A 189 -12.92 44.06 29.28
C PRO A 189 -14.31 43.58 29.64
N THR A 190 -14.40 42.84 30.74
CA THR A 190 -15.67 42.40 31.28
C THR A 190 -16.45 43.68 31.45
N GLU A 191 -17.46 43.90 30.60
CA GLU A 191 -18.30 45.08 30.70
C GLU A 191 -18.81 45.10 32.14
N ALA A 192 -18.33 46.07 32.91
CA ALA A 192 -18.77 46.26 34.27
C ALA A 192 -20.27 46.57 34.16
N VAL A 193 -21.08 45.56 34.46
CA VAL A 193 -22.54 45.68 34.55
C VAL A 193 -22.79 46.77 35.57
N THR A 194 -23.09 47.98 35.09
CA THR A 194 -23.45 49.10 35.93
C THR A 194 -24.77 48.71 36.58
N PRO A 195 -24.87 48.64 37.93
CA PRO A 195 -26.12 48.26 38.58
C PRO A 195 -27.17 49.32 38.23
N ALA A 196 -28.19 48.89 37.49
CA ALA A 196 -29.34 49.72 37.17
C ALA A 196 -30.00 50.19 38.47
N ALA A 197 -30.07 51.51 38.64
CA ALA A 197 -30.80 52.13 39.72
C ALA A 197 -32.29 51.74 39.65
N THR A 198 -32.80 51.19 40.74
CA THR A 198 -34.23 50.96 41.00
C THR A 198 -35.02 52.26 40.79
N PRO A 199 -35.96 52.33 39.84
CA PRO A 199 -36.91 53.43 39.82
C PRO A 199 -38.10 53.10 40.74
N GLU A 200 -38.27 53.90 41.80
CA GLU A 200 -39.58 54.09 42.42
C GLU A 200 -40.45 54.88 41.43
N VAL A 201 -41.53 54.28 40.94
CA VAL A 201 -42.61 55.02 40.27
C VAL A 201 -43.94 54.64 40.89
N THR A 202 -44.49 55.62 41.58
CA THR A 202 -45.84 55.75 42.12
C THR A 202 -46.89 55.74 40.99
N ALA A 203 -48.09 55.25 41.34
CA ALA A 203 -49.34 55.18 40.56
C ALA A 203 -49.62 56.45 39.70
N GLU A 204 -50.36 56.40 38.59
CA GLU A 204 -51.82 56.21 38.53
C GLU A 204 -52.32 56.24 37.05
N VAL A 205 -53.55 55.71 36.82
CA VAL A 205 -54.55 56.14 35.79
C VAL A 205 -54.58 55.48 34.38
N THR A 206 -55.61 54.64 34.22
CA THR A 206 -56.69 54.67 33.18
C THR A 206 -56.53 53.95 31.82
N GLU A 207 -57.14 52.75 31.80
CA GLU A 207 -58.31 52.32 31.01
C GLU A 207 -58.31 52.24 29.45
N VAL A 208 -58.84 51.09 29.01
CA VAL A 208 -59.49 50.72 27.72
C VAL A 208 -58.58 50.43 26.51
N ALA A 209 -58.43 49.14 26.17
CA ALA A 209 -58.86 48.59 24.87
C ALA A 209 -58.75 47.06 24.81
N THR A 210 -59.86 46.48 24.39
CA THR A 210 -60.20 45.09 24.08
C THR A 210 -59.40 44.53 22.91
N GLU A 211 -58.97 43.26 22.98
CA GLU A 211 -59.16 42.17 21.98
C GLU A 211 -58.25 40.98 22.38
N VAL A 212 -58.81 39.91 22.96
CA VAL A 212 -59.30 38.69 22.28
C VAL A 212 -58.25 38.04 21.36
N THR A 213 -57.46 37.10 21.89
CA THR A 213 -57.46 35.68 21.46
C THR A 213 -56.48 34.83 22.26
N THR A 214 -56.98 33.66 22.64
CA THR A 214 -56.40 32.46 23.28
C THR A 214 -56.82 31.29 22.32
N PRO A 215 -56.29 30.04 22.32
CA PRO A 215 -55.43 29.38 23.31
C PRO A 215 -54.21 28.58 22.79
N GLU A 216 -53.36 28.24 23.77
CA GLU A 216 -52.75 26.92 24.09
C GLU A 216 -52.12 26.06 23.00
N ALA A 217 -50.83 25.74 23.23
CA ALA A 217 -50.36 24.37 23.10
C ALA A 217 -49.38 24.07 24.25
N THR A 218 -49.96 23.49 25.31
CA THR A 218 -49.30 22.76 26.40
C THR A 218 -48.99 21.36 25.89
N VAL A 219 -47.74 20.88 25.97
CA VAL A 219 -47.48 19.44 26.12
C VAL A 219 -46.26 19.22 27.01
N GLU A 220 -46.52 18.59 28.13
CA GLU A 220 -45.58 18.04 29.10
C GLU A 220 -44.77 16.85 28.55
N SER A 221 -43.60 16.72 29.16
CA SER A 221 -42.74 15.55 29.29
C SER A 221 -43.41 14.17 29.41
N THR A 222 -42.79 13.14 28.82
CA THR A 222 -42.74 11.76 29.35
C THR A 222 -41.53 11.01 28.78
N PRO A 223 -40.65 10.44 29.63
CA PRO A 223 -39.71 9.40 29.24
C PRO A 223 -40.09 8.04 29.87
N GLU A 224 -40.27 6.98 29.07
CA GLU A 224 -40.28 5.59 29.57
C GLU A 224 -39.62 4.62 28.58
N ALA A 225 -38.45 4.11 29.01
CA ALA A 225 -38.14 2.71 29.28
C ALA A 225 -38.60 1.56 28.33
N THR A 226 -37.58 0.80 27.89
CA THR A 226 -37.47 -0.68 27.95
C THR A 226 -38.34 -1.56 27.03
N ALA A 227 -37.68 -2.30 26.13
CA ALA A 227 -37.89 -3.74 25.94
C ALA A 227 -36.77 -4.37 25.10
N GLU A 228 -36.12 -5.38 25.68
CA GLU A 228 -35.36 -6.42 24.98
C GLU A 228 -36.26 -7.16 23.98
N SER A 229 -35.70 -7.57 22.84
CA SER A 229 -36.14 -8.83 22.21
C SER A 229 -35.00 -9.44 21.42
N THR A 230 -34.54 -10.57 21.94
CA THR A 230 -33.81 -11.65 21.29
C THR A 230 -34.54 -12.09 20.02
N GLU A 231 -33.82 -12.26 18.91
CA GLU A 231 -34.24 -13.23 17.90
C GLU A 231 -33.02 -13.95 17.31
N ILE A 232 -33.04 -15.27 17.50
CA ILE A 232 -32.09 -16.25 17.02
C ILE A 232 -32.57 -16.65 15.63
N ALA A 233 -31.74 -16.47 14.60
CA ALA A 233 -31.98 -17.07 13.28
C ALA A 233 -30.79 -17.97 12.93
N THR A 234 -30.87 -19.21 13.40
CA THR A 234 -30.11 -20.35 12.90
C THR A 234 -30.75 -20.77 11.57
N VAL A 235 -30.05 -20.60 10.45
CA VAL A 235 -30.42 -21.21 9.18
C VAL A 235 -29.34 -22.22 8.83
N GLU A 236 -29.64 -23.49 9.12
CA GLU A 236 -29.02 -24.63 8.46
C GLU A 236 -29.44 -24.63 6.99
N ALA A 237 -28.47 -24.65 6.07
CA ALA A 237 -28.71 -25.02 4.69
C ALA A 237 -27.75 -26.15 4.31
N THR A 238 -28.33 -27.34 4.26
CA THR A 238 -27.85 -28.59 3.68
C THR A 238 -27.31 -28.39 2.26
N PRO A 239 -26.13 -28.92 1.89
CA PRO A 239 -25.75 -29.06 0.49
C PRO A 239 -26.32 -30.36 -0.08
N GLU A 240 -27.33 -30.26 -0.96
CA GLU A 240 -27.68 -31.35 -1.87
C GLU A 240 -26.62 -31.47 -2.96
N ALA A 241 -25.97 -32.62 -2.99
CA ALA A 241 -25.20 -33.09 -4.13
C ALA A 241 -26.15 -33.37 -5.30
N THR A 242 -25.86 -32.82 -6.48
CA THR A 242 -26.39 -33.36 -7.74
C THR A 242 -25.24 -33.57 -8.70
N GLU A 243 -24.98 -34.85 -8.90
CA GLU A 243 -24.13 -35.49 -9.89
C GLU A 243 -24.76 -35.33 -11.29
N ALA A 244 -24.01 -34.81 -12.26
CA ALA A 244 -24.36 -34.90 -13.67
C ALA A 244 -23.09 -34.91 -14.55
N THR A 245 -22.69 -36.12 -14.93
CA THR A 245 -21.69 -36.47 -15.95
C THR A 245 -22.36 -36.44 -17.35
N PRO A 246 -21.61 -36.23 -18.46
CA PRO A 246 -22.05 -35.43 -19.60
C PRO A 246 -22.66 -36.24 -20.75
N GLN A 247 -23.37 -35.55 -21.65
CA GLN A 247 -23.67 -36.04 -22.99
C GLN A 247 -22.89 -35.25 -24.04
N ALA A 248 -22.10 -36.00 -24.80
CA ALA A 248 -21.56 -35.64 -26.11
C ALA A 248 -22.64 -35.83 -27.20
N THR A 249 -22.66 -34.96 -28.21
CA THR A 249 -23.13 -35.20 -29.61
C THR A 249 -22.64 -33.98 -30.42
N GLU A 250 -21.49 -34.11 -31.09
CA GLU A 250 -21.34 -34.33 -32.55
C GLU A 250 -21.48 -33.06 -33.43
N ASP A 251 -20.35 -32.77 -34.08
CA ASP A 251 -20.20 -32.70 -35.53
C ASP A 251 -20.62 -31.41 -36.27
N THR A 252 -19.62 -30.68 -36.77
CA THR A 252 -19.42 -30.48 -38.22
C THR A 252 -18.04 -29.86 -38.48
N GLY A 253 -17.17 -30.66 -39.12
CA GLY A 253 -15.80 -30.28 -39.46
C GLY A 253 -15.63 -29.51 -40.78
N THR A 254 -14.35 -29.27 -41.11
CA THR A 254 -13.65 -29.23 -42.42
C THR A 254 -12.38 -28.38 -42.20
N GLY A 255 -11.12 -28.80 -42.36
CA GLY A 255 -10.46 -29.99 -42.88
C GLY A 255 -9.12 -29.55 -43.54
N GLY A 256 -8.01 -30.28 -43.31
CA GLY A 256 -6.85 -30.31 -44.21
C GLY A 256 -5.45 -30.31 -43.58
N GLY A 257 -4.68 -31.39 -43.80
CA GLY A 257 -3.21 -31.49 -43.66
C GLY A 257 -2.76 -32.45 -42.55
N ASP A 258 -2.62 -33.76 -42.75
CA ASP A 258 -1.59 -34.54 -43.47
C ASP A 258 -0.37 -34.92 -42.59
N GLU A 259 0.10 -36.15 -42.79
CA GLU A 259 1.33 -36.81 -42.29
C GLU A 259 1.33 -37.60 -40.96
N THR A 260 1.10 -38.93 -41.12
CA THR A 260 1.95 -40.07 -40.69
C THR A 260 2.88 -39.94 -39.47
N GLU A 261 2.70 -40.77 -38.44
CA GLU A 261 3.45 -42.03 -38.17
C GLU A 261 3.01 -42.68 -36.83
N THR A 262 2.94 -44.01 -36.82
CA THR A 262 2.69 -44.89 -35.67
C THR A 262 4.03 -45.49 -35.23
N PRO A 263 4.28 -45.69 -33.92
CA PRO A 263 4.28 -47.07 -33.45
C PRO A 263 3.65 -47.33 -32.08
N GLU A 264 3.22 -48.58 -31.94
CA GLU A 264 2.70 -49.29 -30.77
C GLU A 264 3.55 -49.14 -29.51
N ALA A 265 2.89 -49.00 -28.35
CA ALA A 265 3.42 -49.45 -27.05
C ALA A 265 2.28 -49.69 -26.05
N THR A 266 1.92 -50.97 -25.94
CA THR A 266 1.58 -51.75 -24.72
C THR A 266 0.87 -51.03 -23.57
N GLU A 267 -0.43 -51.27 -23.46
CA GLU A 267 -1.26 -51.12 -22.27
C GLU A 267 -0.84 -52.13 -21.18
N GLU A 268 -0.41 -51.64 -20.02
CA GLU A 268 -0.37 -52.43 -18.79
C GLU A 268 -1.50 -51.95 -17.87
N VAL A 269 -2.50 -52.83 -17.75
CA VAL A 269 -3.68 -52.69 -16.92
C VAL A 269 -3.28 -52.87 -15.45
N ILE A 270 -3.49 -51.85 -14.62
CA ILE A 270 -3.45 -51.99 -13.16
C ILE A 270 -4.80 -51.51 -12.60
N GLU A 271 -5.56 -52.47 -12.06
CA GLU A 271 -6.80 -52.26 -11.32
C GLU A 271 -6.55 -51.51 -10.00
N PRO A 272 -7.42 -50.58 -9.59
CA PRO A 272 -7.55 -50.22 -8.19
C PRO A 272 -8.70 -51.00 -7.55
N THR A 273 -8.33 -52.01 -6.77
CA THR A 273 -9.16 -52.58 -5.69
C THR A 273 -8.70 -51.98 -4.37
N ALA A 274 -9.56 -51.26 -3.64
CA ALA A 274 -9.66 -51.33 -2.17
C ALA A 274 -10.77 -50.44 -1.62
N GLU A 275 -11.42 -50.99 -0.60
CA GLU A 275 -12.62 -50.57 0.13
C GLU A 275 -12.44 -49.30 0.98
N PRO A 276 -13.53 -48.57 1.31
CA PRO A 276 -13.48 -47.55 2.35
C PRO A 276 -13.62 -48.21 3.74
N THR A 277 -12.63 -47.98 4.60
CA THR A 277 -12.73 -48.29 6.05
C THR A 277 -13.16 -47.01 6.78
N GLU A 278 -14.40 -47.00 7.26
CA GLU A 278 -14.87 -46.02 8.26
C GLU A 278 -14.13 -46.24 9.59
N VAL A 279 -13.52 -45.18 10.13
CA VAL A 279 -13.14 -45.12 11.55
C VAL A 279 -13.82 -43.91 12.16
N ALA A 280 -14.89 -44.19 12.90
CA ALA A 280 -15.50 -43.28 13.84
C ALA A 280 -14.49 -42.94 14.96
N THR A 281 -14.32 -41.66 15.27
CA THR A 281 -13.67 -41.23 16.50
C THR A 281 -14.63 -40.34 17.27
N GLU A 282 -15.06 -40.84 18.44
CA GLU A 282 -15.91 -40.17 19.40
C GLU A 282 -15.21 -38.94 20.01
N PRO A 283 -15.95 -37.87 20.39
CA PRO A 283 -15.40 -36.82 21.21
C PRO A 283 -15.41 -37.23 22.69
N VAL A 284 -14.22 -37.28 23.30
CA VAL A 284 -14.07 -37.37 24.76
C VAL A 284 -14.34 -35.99 25.36
N SER A 285 -15.47 -35.90 26.05
CA SER A 285 -15.78 -34.85 27.02
C SER A 285 -14.98 -35.12 28.30
N THR A 286 -14.13 -34.17 28.71
CA THR A 286 -13.56 -34.14 30.07
C THR A 286 -13.97 -32.84 30.74
N GLU A 287 -14.89 -33.02 31.68
CA GLU A 287 -15.30 -32.11 32.74
C GLU A 287 -14.17 -32.07 33.78
N GLU A 288 -13.61 -30.90 34.09
CA GLU A 288 -12.97 -30.71 35.40
C GLU A 288 -13.19 -29.28 35.90
N ALA A 289 -13.95 -29.23 37.00
CA ALA A 289 -14.18 -28.08 37.82
C ALA A 289 -12.93 -27.75 38.65
N ALA A 290 -12.58 -26.47 38.75
CA ALA A 290 -11.84 -25.96 39.89
C ALA A 290 -12.25 -24.51 40.18
N THR A 291 -13.05 -24.40 41.23
CA THR A 291 -13.27 -23.24 42.08
C THR A 291 -11.98 -22.51 42.48
N ALA A 292 -11.96 -21.18 42.33
CA ALA A 292 -11.20 -20.29 43.22
C ALA A 292 -11.88 -18.92 43.27
N THR A 293 -12.70 -18.76 44.31
CA THR A 293 -13.12 -17.48 44.88
C THR A 293 -11.97 -16.97 45.73
N GLU A 294 -11.48 -15.75 45.50
CA GLU A 294 -11.07 -14.89 46.61
C GLU A 294 -11.15 -13.40 46.26
N GLU A 295 -12.06 -12.76 46.97
CA GLU A 295 -12.12 -11.38 47.45
C GLU A 295 -10.77 -10.65 47.56
N ALA A 296 -10.69 -9.45 46.98
CA ALA A 296 -9.85 -8.37 47.53
C ALA A 296 -10.51 -7.02 47.20
N THR A 297 -11.37 -6.57 48.11
CA THR A 297 -11.89 -5.20 48.17
C THR A 297 -10.89 -4.36 48.96
N GLU A 298 -10.11 -3.49 48.31
CA GLU A 298 -9.33 -2.47 49.02
C GLU A 298 -10.20 -1.21 49.25
N PRO A 299 -10.31 -0.73 50.49
CA PRO A 299 -11.02 0.51 50.78
C PRO A 299 -10.15 1.75 50.49
N ALA A 300 -10.74 2.68 49.74
CA ALA A 300 -10.25 4.04 49.57
C ALA A 300 -10.15 4.76 50.93
N THR A 301 -8.98 5.33 51.23
CA THR A 301 -8.80 6.28 52.34
C THR A 301 -8.73 7.70 51.77
N PRO A 302 -9.56 8.65 52.22
CA PRO A 302 -9.49 10.04 51.79
C PRO A 302 -8.50 10.82 52.68
N ILE A 303 -7.60 11.59 52.07
CA ILE A 303 -6.80 12.59 52.79
C ILE A 303 -6.78 13.93 52.03
N SER A 304 -7.02 14.96 52.83
CA SER A 304 -7.25 16.41 52.66
C SER A 304 -6.60 17.20 51.52
N PRO A 305 -7.20 18.36 51.14
CA PRO A 305 -6.67 19.27 50.13
C PRO A 305 -5.43 20.03 50.61
N ILE A 306 -4.38 20.03 49.79
CA ILE A 306 -3.17 20.84 49.96
C ILE A 306 -3.45 22.25 49.42
N VAL A 307 -3.38 23.23 50.31
CA VAL A 307 -3.32 24.67 49.98
C VAL A 307 -1.88 25.00 49.58
N ILE A 308 -1.66 25.41 48.33
CA ILE A 308 -0.37 25.96 47.90
C ILE A 308 -0.51 27.48 47.79
N THR A 309 0.13 28.18 48.73
CA THR A 309 0.38 29.62 48.66
C THR A 309 1.75 29.83 48.02
N PRO A 310 1.92 30.67 46.98
CA PRO A 310 3.22 30.93 46.39
C PRO A 310 4.01 31.94 47.23
N VAL A 311 5.22 31.56 47.64
CA VAL A 311 6.22 32.50 48.16
C VAL A 311 7.38 32.53 47.17
N ALA A 312 7.49 33.67 46.48
CA ALA A 312 8.72 34.10 45.82
C ALA A 312 9.71 34.58 46.88
N THR A 313 11.00 34.25 46.75
CA THR A 313 12.15 35.13 47.00
C THR A 313 13.44 34.46 46.50
N GLU A 314 14.35 35.31 46.05
CA GLU A 314 15.51 35.14 45.18
C GLU A 314 16.75 34.41 45.75
N ALA A 315 17.67 34.17 44.81
CA ALA A 315 19.13 34.33 44.91
C ALA A 315 20.00 33.15 45.38
N ALA A 316 20.72 32.62 44.37
CA ALA A 316 22.15 32.31 44.31
C ALA A 316 22.84 31.65 45.52
N THR A 317 23.57 30.56 45.27
CA THR A 317 25.05 30.52 45.35
C THR A 317 25.57 29.15 44.88
N GLU A 318 26.52 29.22 43.96
CA GLU A 318 27.37 28.16 43.44
C GLU A 318 28.41 27.73 44.49
N VAL A 319 28.52 26.45 44.82
CA VAL A 319 29.73 25.87 45.44
C VAL A 319 29.96 24.45 44.95
N ALA A 320 31.07 24.28 44.23
CA ALA A 320 31.67 23.00 43.90
C ALA A 320 32.18 22.27 45.14
N THR A 321 32.02 20.95 45.21
CA THR A 321 32.83 20.09 46.09
C THR A 321 32.97 18.71 45.45
N GLU A 322 34.20 18.44 45.01
CA GLU A 322 34.68 17.08 44.72
C GLU A 322 34.88 16.29 46.01
N VAL A 323 34.82 14.94 45.93
CA VAL A 323 35.75 13.94 46.51
C VAL A 323 35.03 12.56 46.61
N PRO A 324 35.74 11.42 46.49
CA PRO A 324 35.21 10.15 46.00
C PRO A 324 35.07 9.06 47.09
N THR A 325 34.68 7.86 46.63
CA THR A 325 34.94 6.52 47.24
C THR A 325 33.86 5.97 48.18
N ALA A 326 33.20 4.89 47.75
CA ALA A 326 33.21 3.58 48.43
C ALA A 326 32.44 2.54 47.62
N ILE A 327 33.11 1.44 47.32
CA ILE A 327 32.57 0.20 46.76
C ILE A 327 32.18 -0.69 47.95
N PRO A 328 31.00 -1.32 47.99
CA PRO A 328 30.80 -2.46 48.87
C PRO A 328 31.08 -3.76 48.10
N THR A 329 32.11 -4.45 48.57
CA THR A 329 32.37 -5.87 48.35
C THR A 329 31.29 -6.68 49.06
N GLU A 330 30.57 -7.54 48.35
CA GLU A 330 29.94 -8.71 48.96
C GLU A 330 30.41 -9.99 48.27
N GLU A 331 30.79 -10.91 49.15
CA GLU A 331 31.37 -12.22 48.97
C GLU A 331 30.25 -13.24 49.19
N VAL A 332 29.89 -14.06 48.19
CA VAL A 332 29.14 -15.30 48.42
C VAL A 332 29.67 -16.40 47.52
N THR A 333 29.92 -17.53 48.16
CA THR A 333 30.65 -18.72 47.74
C THR A 333 29.68 -19.81 47.24
N GLU A 334 30.10 -20.46 46.14
CA GLU A 334 29.93 -21.87 45.72
C GLU A 334 28.59 -22.54 45.31
N VAL A 335 28.71 -23.20 44.14
CA VAL A 335 28.37 -24.59 43.76
C VAL A 335 26.92 -24.89 43.33
N VAL A 336 26.75 -25.24 42.04
CA VAL A 336 26.47 -26.60 41.50
C VAL A 336 26.49 -26.52 39.96
N ALA A 337 27.22 -27.42 39.30
CA ALA A 337 27.29 -27.56 37.84
C ALA A 337 26.31 -28.63 37.31
N PRO A 338 25.76 -28.47 36.08
CA PRO A 338 25.31 -29.59 35.25
C PRO A 338 26.13 -29.74 33.94
N PRO A 339 26.10 -30.91 33.28
CA PRO A 339 27.15 -31.37 32.39
C PRO A 339 27.10 -30.76 30.98
N THR A 340 28.29 -30.43 30.47
CA THR A 340 28.54 -29.99 29.10
C THR A 340 28.69 -31.20 28.17
N ASN A 341 27.73 -31.42 27.28
CA ASN A 341 27.91 -32.31 26.13
C ASN A 341 28.64 -31.56 25.02
N THR A 342 29.97 -31.68 25.00
CA THR A 342 30.82 -31.20 23.91
C THR A 342 30.94 -32.29 22.85
N SER A 343 30.20 -32.17 21.75
CA SER A 343 30.43 -32.96 20.54
C SER A 343 31.60 -32.35 19.76
N THR A 344 32.74 -33.06 19.78
CA THR A 344 33.95 -32.80 19.00
C THR A 344 33.71 -33.13 17.53
N PRO A 345 33.91 -32.20 16.57
CA PRO A 345 33.95 -32.57 15.16
C PRO A 345 35.29 -33.25 14.83
N THR A 346 35.22 -34.47 14.29
CA THR A 346 36.34 -35.22 13.73
C THR A 346 36.82 -34.53 12.45
N PRO A 347 38.13 -34.20 12.30
CA PRO A 347 38.64 -33.69 11.04
C PRO A 347 38.72 -34.81 9.99
N SER A 348 38.07 -34.58 8.84
CA SER A 348 38.15 -35.43 7.65
C SER A 348 39.54 -35.31 7.00
N PRO A 349 40.19 -36.42 6.58
CA PRO A 349 41.50 -36.38 5.95
C PRO A 349 41.44 -35.85 4.52
N THR A 350 42.04 -34.68 4.28
CA THR A 350 42.24 -34.12 2.94
C THR A 350 43.32 -34.91 2.20
N THR A 351 42.93 -35.57 1.10
CA THR A 351 43.86 -36.20 0.16
C THR A 351 44.44 -35.11 -0.76
N PRO A 352 45.78 -34.99 -0.90
CA PRO A 352 46.39 -34.01 -1.79
C PRO A 352 46.21 -34.42 -3.26
N VAL A 353 45.50 -33.59 -4.02
CA VAL A 353 45.38 -33.70 -5.48
C VAL A 353 46.63 -33.07 -6.13
N PRO A 354 47.32 -33.75 -7.05
CA PRO A 354 48.50 -33.22 -7.73
C PRO A 354 48.14 -32.08 -8.71
N PRO A 355 49.04 -31.09 -8.91
CA PRO A 355 48.78 -29.96 -9.79
C PRO A 355 48.69 -30.42 -11.26
N THR A 356 47.52 -30.20 -11.85
CA THR A 356 47.32 -30.41 -13.30
C THR A 356 47.96 -29.23 -14.04
N ALA A 357 48.88 -29.54 -14.95
CA ALA A 357 49.58 -28.57 -15.77
C ALA A 357 48.59 -27.75 -16.60
N THR A 358 48.56 -26.44 -16.34
CA THR A 358 47.84 -25.45 -17.15
C THR A 358 48.63 -25.24 -18.44
N SER A 359 48.09 -25.72 -19.56
CA SER A 359 48.56 -25.35 -20.89
C SER A 359 47.77 -24.12 -21.34
N THR A 360 48.47 -23.01 -21.56
CA THR A 360 47.93 -21.76 -22.06
C THR A 360 47.89 -21.82 -23.59
N PRO A 361 46.73 -21.87 -24.25
CA PRO A 361 46.66 -21.58 -25.67
C PRO A 361 46.73 -20.07 -25.89
N THR A 362 47.81 -19.61 -26.49
CA THR A 362 47.92 -18.26 -27.07
C THR A 362 46.98 -18.18 -28.27
N ALA A 363 45.77 -17.66 -28.05
CA ALA A 363 44.86 -17.30 -29.13
C ALA A 363 45.13 -15.86 -29.59
N THR A 364 45.52 -15.73 -30.86
CA THR A 364 45.67 -14.46 -31.57
C THR A 364 44.34 -13.70 -31.61
N PRO A 365 44.27 -12.41 -31.21
CA PRO A 365 43.03 -11.64 -31.27
C PRO A 365 42.63 -11.42 -32.74
N THR A 366 41.51 -12.02 -33.15
CA THR A 366 40.88 -11.77 -34.44
C THR A 366 39.94 -10.58 -34.31
N LEU A 367 40.22 -9.51 -35.04
CA LEU A 367 39.42 -8.28 -35.07
C LEU A 367 38.08 -8.52 -35.78
N GLY A 368 37.00 -8.47 -35.00
CA GLY A 368 35.77 -7.72 -35.29
C GLY A 368 34.88 -8.18 -36.45
N VAL A 369 34.09 -9.23 -36.23
CA VAL A 369 32.79 -9.37 -36.91
C VAL A 369 31.77 -8.51 -36.15
N SER A 370 31.05 -7.64 -36.86
CA SER A 370 29.98 -6.79 -36.33
C SER A 370 29.00 -7.62 -35.50
N PRO A 371 28.61 -7.20 -34.28
CA PRO A 371 27.68 -7.97 -33.46
C PRO A 371 26.39 -8.17 -34.24
N THR A 372 26.07 -9.43 -34.50
CA THR A 372 24.78 -9.85 -35.02
C THR A 372 23.75 -9.47 -33.96
N ASN A 373 22.73 -8.70 -34.36
CA ASN A 373 21.66 -8.23 -33.49
C ASN A 373 21.28 -9.30 -32.47
N THR A 374 21.61 -9.04 -31.20
CA THR A 374 21.13 -9.82 -30.08
C THR A 374 19.61 -9.77 -30.13
N SER A 375 18.96 -10.88 -30.49
CA SER A 375 17.50 -10.96 -30.41
C SER A 375 17.14 -10.70 -28.96
N VAL A 376 16.49 -9.57 -28.70
CA VAL A 376 15.93 -9.24 -27.39
C VAL A 376 14.90 -10.33 -27.11
N PHE A 377 15.22 -11.24 -26.19
CA PHE A 377 14.25 -12.20 -25.70
C PHE A 377 13.16 -11.41 -24.97
N GLU A 378 11.97 -11.40 -25.56
CA GLU A 378 10.78 -10.86 -24.92
C GLU A 378 10.37 -11.85 -23.84
N VAL A 379 10.60 -11.47 -22.57
CA VAL A 379 10.21 -12.27 -21.42
C VAL A 379 8.75 -11.94 -21.14
N ASP A 380 7.88 -12.96 -21.16
CA ASP A 380 6.48 -12.81 -20.77
C ASP A 380 6.37 -12.11 -19.40
N ALA A 381 5.33 -11.29 -19.21
CA ALA A 381 5.08 -10.68 -17.90
C ALA A 381 4.85 -11.76 -16.82
N PRO A 382 5.34 -11.58 -15.58
CA PRO A 382 5.09 -12.53 -14.51
C PRO A 382 3.59 -12.60 -14.16
N PRO A 383 3.11 -13.72 -13.58
CA PRO A 383 1.71 -13.83 -13.16
C PRO A 383 1.37 -12.78 -12.09
N ALA A 384 0.33 -11.98 -12.30
CA ALA A 384 0.00 -10.87 -11.41
C ALA A 384 -0.23 -11.32 -9.96
N ALA A 385 0.23 -10.50 -9.01
CA ALA A 385 0.00 -10.71 -7.59
C ALA A 385 -0.45 -9.43 -6.91
N ALA A 386 -1.42 -9.54 -5.99
CA ALA A 386 -1.91 -8.43 -5.18
C ALA A 386 -1.89 -8.83 -3.70
N LEU A 387 -1.44 -7.91 -2.85
CA LEU A 387 -1.44 -8.11 -1.41
C LEU A 387 -2.64 -7.39 -0.79
N LYS A 388 -3.47 -8.11 -0.02
CA LYS A 388 -4.59 -7.53 0.72
C LYS A 388 -4.24 -7.47 2.20
N VAL A 389 -4.22 -6.28 2.78
CA VAL A 389 -3.96 -6.05 4.21
C VAL A 389 -5.09 -5.22 4.80
N SER A 390 -5.69 -5.69 5.90
CA SER A 390 -6.81 -4.98 6.56
C SER A 390 -7.95 -4.60 5.59
N GLY A 391 -8.24 -5.47 4.62
CA GLY A 391 -9.31 -5.25 3.64
C GLY A 391 -8.91 -4.45 2.39
N ARG A 392 -7.73 -3.81 2.34
CA ARG A 392 -7.26 -2.99 1.22
C ARG A 392 -6.30 -3.77 0.33
N ASN A 393 -6.44 -3.65 -0.99
CA ASN A 393 -5.53 -4.25 -1.97
C ASN A 393 -4.36 -3.31 -2.27
N TYR A 394 -3.17 -3.88 -2.35
CA TYR A 394 -1.91 -3.20 -2.61
C TYR A 394 -1.21 -3.88 -3.78
N GLN A 395 -0.70 -3.06 -4.69
CA GLN A 395 0.13 -3.49 -5.81
C GLN A 395 1.61 -3.53 -5.38
N PRO A 396 2.41 -4.44 -5.94
CA PRO A 396 3.84 -4.46 -5.71
C PRO A 396 4.50 -3.18 -6.26
N VAL A 397 5.58 -2.74 -5.63
CA VAL A 397 6.41 -1.60 -6.07
C VAL A 397 7.44 -2.01 -7.13
N GLY A 398 7.67 -3.32 -7.28
CA GLY A 398 8.56 -3.91 -8.27
C GLY A 398 8.59 -5.42 -8.12
N TYR A 399 9.25 -6.08 -9.08
CA TYR A 399 9.51 -7.51 -9.01
C TYR A 399 10.86 -7.90 -9.62
N ASP A 400 11.39 -9.01 -9.12
CA ASP A 400 12.48 -9.77 -9.74
C ASP A 400 11.86 -11.06 -10.31
N TYR A 401 11.88 -11.23 -11.63
CA TYR A 401 11.30 -12.39 -12.31
C TYR A 401 12.37 -13.21 -13.00
N CYS A 402 12.47 -14.49 -12.68
CA CYS A 402 13.41 -15.43 -13.28
C CYS A 402 12.67 -16.62 -13.89
N ARG A 403 12.93 -16.96 -15.16
CA ARG A 403 12.35 -18.13 -15.84
C ARG A 403 13.41 -18.90 -16.62
N ARG A 404 13.27 -20.22 -16.70
CA ARG A 404 14.10 -21.06 -17.57
C ARG A 404 13.61 -20.96 -19.02
N ASN A 405 14.49 -20.60 -19.94
CA ASN A 405 14.18 -20.58 -21.37
C ASN A 405 14.17 -22.00 -21.98
N ALA A 406 13.90 -22.12 -23.28
CA ALA A 406 13.91 -23.41 -23.99
C ALA A 406 15.25 -24.15 -23.93
N SER A 407 16.36 -23.44 -23.70
CA SER A 407 17.70 -23.99 -23.52
C SER A 407 18.02 -24.33 -22.05
N ASN A 408 17.03 -24.24 -21.15
CA ASN A 408 17.16 -24.46 -19.71
C ASN A 408 18.10 -23.45 -18.99
N GLU A 409 18.36 -22.30 -19.60
CA GLU A 409 19.09 -21.19 -19.00
C GLU A 409 18.13 -20.29 -18.23
N LEU A 410 18.53 -19.86 -17.02
CA LEU A 410 17.73 -18.96 -16.18
C LEU A 410 17.91 -17.51 -16.65
N VAL A 411 16.85 -16.91 -17.16
CA VAL A 411 16.82 -15.51 -17.57
C VAL A 411 16.05 -14.72 -16.52
N CYS A 412 16.68 -13.70 -15.95
CA CYS A 412 16.08 -12.86 -14.91
C CYS A 412 15.88 -11.42 -15.41
N VAL A 413 14.70 -10.85 -15.13
CA VAL A 413 14.34 -9.47 -15.38
C VAL A 413 13.98 -8.82 -14.05
N LYS A 414 14.58 -7.65 -13.78
CA LYS A 414 14.20 -6.81 -12.64
C LYS A 414 13.43 -5.63 -13.18
N GLN A 415 12.22 -5.41 -12.68
CA GLN A 415 11.40 -4.32 -13.15
C GLN A 415 10.80 -3.56 -11.96
N PRO A 416 11.08 -2.26 -11.82
CA PRO A 416 10.25 -1.44 -10.94
C PRO A 416 8.83 -1.48 -11.51
N PHE A 417 7.82 -1.60 -10.65
CA PHE A 417 6.43 -1.60 -11.08
C PHE A 417 6.07 -0.19 -11.51
N SER A 418 6.45 0.14 -12.74
CA SER A 418 6.09 1.37 -13.44
C SER A 418 4.79 1.12 -14.18
N ALA A 419 3.79 0.58 -13.48
CA ALA A 419 2.44 0.69 -14.01
C ALA A 419 2.10 2.16 -13.93
N THR A 420 2.24 2.85 -15.05
CA THR A 420 1.47 4.01 -15.48
C THR A 420 0.15 4.11 -14.69
N GLY A 421 0.09 4.91 -13.62
CA GLY A 421 -1.09 5.10 -12.75
C GLY A 421 -1.13 4.33 -11.41
N SER A 422 -0.19 3.43 -11.12
CA SER A 422 -0.10 2.75 -9.83
C SER A 422 0.77 3.55 -8.86
N THR A 423 0.15 4.37 -8.01
CA THR A 423 0.83 4.91 -6.83
C THR A 423 1.10 3.73 -5.89
N ALA A 424 2.31 3.18 -5.96
CA ALA A 424 2.85 2.25 -4.98
C ALA A 424 2.61 2.80 -3.57
N THR A 425 1.51 2.36 -2.94
CA THR A 425 1.07 2.92 -1.67
C THR A 425 1.77 2.13 -0.58
N SER A 426 2.51 2.82 0.29
CA SER A 426 3.10 2.20 1.47
C SER A 426 1.99 1.59 2.32
N ILE A 427 2.14 0.30 2.64
CA ILE A 427 1.19 -0.46 3.44
C ILE A 427 1.38 -0.03 4.88
N ARG A 428 0.36 0.59 5.47
CA ARG A 428 0.34 0.93 6.90
C ARG A 428 -0.58 -0.06 7.61
N ALA A 429 -0.02 -0.85 8.51
CA ALA A 429 -0.78 -1.89 9.20
C ALA A 429 -0.34 -2.02 10.65
N ALA A 430 -1.27 -2.39 11.53
CA ALA A 430 -0.94 -2.73 12.91
C ALA A 430 -0.08 -4.01 12.97
N ARG A 431 0.72 -4.15 14.03
CA ARG A 431 1.39 -5.42 14.32
C ARG A 431 0.39 -6.57 14.35
N ASN A 432 0.77 -7.71 13.78
CA ASN A 432 -0.07 -8.89 13.62
C ASN A 432 -1.35 -8.68 12.78
N ALA A 433 -1.45 -7.61 11.98
CA ALA A 433 -2.56 -7.47 11.06
C ALA A 433 -2.60 -8.65 10.07
N ALA A 434 -3.81 -9.14 9.80
CA ALA A 434 -4.04 -10.20 8.84
C ALA A 434 -3.81 -9.69 7.41
N ALA A 435 -3.06 -10.47 6.65
CA ALA A 435 -2.74 -10.24 5.26
C ALA A 435 -3.07 -11.49 4.44
N ASN A 436 -3.42 -11.29 3.17
CA ASN A 436 -3.34 -12.37 2.18
C ASN A 436 -2.69 -11.88 0.90
N ILE A 437 -1.92 -12.76 0.27
CA ILE A 437 -1.47 -12.56 -1.11
C ILE A 437 -2.36 -13.40 -2.03
N ARG A 438 -2.89 -12.75 -3.07
CA ARG A 438 -3.62 -13.40 -4.16
C ARG A 438 -2.75 -13.39 -5.40
N ILE A 439 -2.60 -14.56 -6.00
CA ILE A 439 -1.73 -14.81 -7.16
C ILE A 439 -2.61 -15.31 -8.30
N GLU A 440 -2.44 -14.74 -9.48
CA GLU A 440 -3.13 -15.15 -10.69
C GLU A 440 -2.37 -16.27 -11.41
N GLY A 441 -3.09 -17.09 -12.20
CA GLY A 441 -2.50 -18.15 -12.99
C GLY A 441 -2.39 -19.52 -12.29
N SER A 442 -1.35 -20.27 -12.67
CA SER A 442 -1.11 -21.62 -12.17
C SER A 442 -0.69 -21.62 -10.70
N ARG A 443 -1.09 -22.66 -9.96
CA ARG A 443 -0.73 -22.83 -8.55
C ARG A 443 0.80 -22.88 -8.36
N PRO A 444 1.38 -22.06 -7.48
CA PRO A 444 2.81 -22.14 -7.16
C PRO A 444 3.14 -23.37 -6.31
N THR A 445 4.41 -23.74 -6.28
CA THR A 445 4.96 -24.83 -5.46
C THR A 445 5.24 -24.38 -4.02
N SER A 446 5.83 -23.19 -3.86
CA SER A 446 6.13 -22.60 -2.55
C SER A 446 6.05 -21.08 -2.59
N ILE A 447 5.73 -20.48 -1.44
CA ILE A 447 5.72 -19.03 -1.25
C ILE A 447 6.55 -18.71 -0.02
N GLU A 448 7.54 -17.84 -0.17
CA GLU A 448 8.39 -17.36 0.91
C GLU A 448 8.17 -15.87 1.14
N ILE A 449 7.85 -15.51 2.37
CA ILE A 449 7.53 -14.16 2.80
C ILE A 449 8.71 -13.66 3.63
N ASN A 450 9.44 -12.71 3.08
CA ASN A 450 10.63 -12.12 3.68
C ASN A 450 10.37 -10.67 4.09
N TYR A 451 10.61 -10.36 5.36
CA TYR A 451 10.61 -8.99 5.86
C TYR A 451 12.03 -8.48 5.81
N LEU A 452 12.32 -7.56 4.90
CA LEU A 452 13.63 -6.97 4.75
C LEU A 452 13.69 -5.64 5.50
N SER A 453 14.79 -5.40 6.22
CA SER A 453 15.08 -4.06 6.75
C SER A 453 15.19 -3.06 5.59
N ARG A 454 14.53 -1.91 5.71
CA ARG A 454 14.59 -0.86 4.68
C ARG A 454 16.01 -0.32 4.48
N ASP A 455 16.84 -0.31 5.53
CA ASP A 455 18.17 0.29 5.50
C ASP A 455 19.25 -0.68 4.99
N THR A 456 19.17 -1.95 5.39
CA THR A 456 20.19 -2.95 5.08
C THR A 456 19.79 -3.92 3.98
N LEU A 457 18.50 -3.95 3.62
CA LEU A 457 17.87 -4.93 2.73
C LEU A 457 18.10 -6.40 3.15
N GLN A 458 18.53 -6.62 4.39
CA GLN A 458 18.72 -7.96 4.94
C GLN A 458 17.39 -8.48 5.51
N PRO A 459 17.09 -9.78 5.35
CA PRO A 459 15.92 -10.39 5.96
C PRO A 459 16.07 -10.36 7.48
N ILE A 460 15.06 -9.81 8.16
CA ILE A 460 14.95 -9.80 9.62
C ILE A 460 13.99 -10.87 10.13
N ALA A 461 13.07 -11.32 9.28
CA ALA A 461 12.13 -12.40 9.54
C ALA A 461 11.72 -13.02 8.20
N SER A 462 11.48 -14.32 8.21
CA SER A 462 11.09 -15.09 7.03
C SER A 462 10.03 -16.11 7.42
N GLU A 463 9.09 -16.36 6.52
CA GLU A 463 8.04 -17.36 6.69
C GLU A 463 7.80 -18.09 5.37
N THR A 464 7.82 -19.42 5.40
CA THR A 464 7.54 -20.24 4.22
C THR A 464 6.14 -20.83 4.31
N ARG A 465 5.40 -20.76 3.21
CA ARG A 465 4.05 -21.31 3.06
C ARG A 465 4.00 -22.27 1.88
N VAL A 466 3.12 -23.26 1.99
CA VAL A 466 2.79 -24.15 0.87
C VAL A 466 2.23 -23.30 -0.27
N GLY A 467 2.66 -23.57 -1.50
CA GLY A 467 2.21 -22.82 -2.66
C GLY A 467 0.70 -22.99 -2.88
N ASP A 468 -0.01 -21.87 -2.85
CA ASP A 468 -1.42 -21.75 -3.20
C ASP A 468 -1.68 -20.38 -3.85
N ASN A 469 -2.76 -20.24 -4.61
CA ASN A 469 -3.11 -18.98 -5.26
C ASN A 469 -3.62 -17.93 -4.27
N VAL A 470 -3.97 -18.33 -3.05
CA VAL A 470 -4.30 -17.44 -1.94
C VAL A 470 -3.60 -17.92 -0.69
N VAL A 471 -2.70 -17.12 -0.14
CA VAL A 471 -1.99 -17.44 1.10
C VAL A 471 -2.31 -16.39 2.15
N LEU A 472 -2.80 -16.86 3.31
CA LEU A 472 -3.09 -16.06 4.49
C LEU A 472 -1.90 -16.08 5.46
N PHE A 473 -1.51 -14.91 5.97
CA PHE A 473 -0.46 -14.75 6.96
C PHE A 473 -0.69 -13.52 7.83
N ASN A 474 0.07 -13.38 8.91
CA ASN A 474 0.02 -12.22 9.80
C ASN A 474 1.32 -11.42 9.70
N LEU A 475 1.23 -10.10 9.82
CA LEU A 475 2.40 -9.22 9.85
C LEU A 475 3.10 -9.29 11.23
N GLY A 476 3.88 -10.34 11.44
CA GLY A 476 4.47 -10.71 12.75
C GLY A 476 5.72 -9.92 13.18
N VAL A 477 6.16 -8.93 12.40
CA VAL A 477 7.35 -8.12 12.73
C VAL A 477 7.05 -7.02 13.75
N ALA A 478 8.11 -6.48 14.38
CA ALA A 478 7.97 -5.33 15.27
C ALA A 478 7.51 -4.07 14.49
N ALA A 479 7.13 -3.02 15.21
CA ALA A 479 6.82 -1.74 14.57
C ALA A 479 8.07 -1.16 13.90
N GLY A 480 7.91 -0.64 12.67
CA GLY A 480 9.04 -0.18 11.86
C GLY A 480 8.71 -0.06 10.38
N SER A 481 9.72 0.31 9.58
CA SER A 481 9.64 0.38 8.12
C SER A 481 10.42 -0.76 7.47
N TYR A 482 9.77 -1.48 6.57
CA TYR A 482 10.28 -2.70 5.95
C TYR A 482 10.00 -2.72 4.44
N ILE A 483 10.73 -3.58 3.74
CA ILE A 483 10.33 -4.07 2.42
C ILE A 483 9.81 -5.49 2.64
N LEU A 484 8.55 -5.73 2.32
CA LEU A 484 7.99 -7.08 2.28
C LEU A 484 8.29 -7.67 0.91
N ALA A 485 9.19 -8.65 0.85
CA ALA A 485 9.52 -9.41 -0.34
C ALA A 485 8.76 -10.74 -0.31
N VAL A 486 7.88 -10.98 -1.27
CA VAL A 486 7.15 -12.24 -1.40
C VAL A 486 7.68 -12.99 -2.62
N GLU A 487 8.50 -14.00 -2.37
CA GLU A 487 9.03 -14.90 -3.39
C GLU A 487 8.04 -16.04 -3.64
N ILE A 488 7.69 -16.25 -4.90
CA ILE A 488 6.74 -17.26 -5.35
C ILE A 488 7.46 -18.14 -6.35
N VAL A 489 7.44 -19.45 -6.12
CA VAL A 489 8.21 -20.43 -6.89
C VAL A 489 7.25 -21.37 -7.62
N TRP A 490 7.47 -21.54 -8.92
CA TRP A 490 6.85 -22.54 -9.79
C TRP A 490 7.94 -23.50 -10.31
N PRO A 491 7.58 -24.60 -11.01
CA PRO A 491 8.56 -25.54 -11.53
C PRO A 491 9.59 -24.93 -12.50
N ASP A 492 9.18 -23.96 -13.34
CA ASP A 492 10.00 -23.36 -14.40
C ASP A 492 10.35 -21.88 -14.18
N MET A 493 9.80 -21.25 -13.13
CA MET A 493 10.01 -19.83 -12.84
C MET A 493 9.91 -19.47 -11.36
N THR A 494 10.52 -18.35 -11.00
CA THR A 494 10.48 -17.72 -9.67
C THR A 494 10.20 -16.23 -9.84
N VAL A 495 9.29 -15.68 -9.03
CA VAL A 495 9.00 -14.24 -9.00
C VAL A 495 9.08 -13.74 -7.57
N THR A 496 9.81 -12.66 -7.33
CA THR A 496 9.84 -11.98 -6.03
C THR A 496 9.18 -10.61 -6.15
N TYR A 497 8.02 -10.45 -5.51
CA TYR A 497 7.28 -9.20 -5.45
C TYR A 497 7.70 -8.37 -4.24
N TYR A 498 7.95 -7.07 -4.44
CA TYR A 498 8.33 -6.17 -3.37
C TYR A 498 7.18 -5.24 -3.00
N PHE A 499 6.90 -5.08 -1.71
CA PHE A 499 5.93 -4.12 -1.18
C PHE A 499 6.60 -3.24 -0.12
N GLN A 500 6.24 -1.96 -0.07
CA GLN A 500 6.67 -1.08 1.01
C GLN A 500 5.74 -1.27 2.21
N LEU A 501 6.28 -1.63 3.37
CA LEU A 501 5.51 -1.94 4.56
C LEU A 501 5.93 -1.05 5.74
N GLN A 502 4.97 -0.47 6.43
CA GLN A 502 5.12 0.26 7.68
C GLN A 502 4.21 -0.39 8.73
N VAL A 503 4.83 -1.04 9.71
CA VAL A 503 4.12 -1.66 10.83
C VAL A 503 4.03 -0.66 11.97
N LEU A 504 2.81 -0.38 12.41
CA LEU A 504 2.49 0.52 13.51
C LEU A 504 2.50 -0.25 14.84
N GLN A 505 2.77 0.48 15.93
CA GLN A 505 2.77 -0.06 17.29
C GLN A 505 1.39 -0.57 17.72
#